data_AF-A0A1I6V8S7-F1
#
_entry.id   AF-A0A1I6V8S7-F1
#
_cell.length_a   1.000
_cell.length_b   1.000
_cell.length_c   1.000
_cell.angle_alpha   90.00
_cell.angle_beta   90.00
_cell.angle_gamma   90.00
#
_symmetry.space_group_name_H-M   'P 1'
#
loop_
_entity.id
_entity.type
_entity.pdbx_description
1 polymer ?
#
loop_
_entity_poly.entity_id
_entity_poly.type
_entity_poly.pdbx_seq_one_letter_code
_entity_poly.pdbx_strand_id
1 'polypeptide(L)'
;MTGDRDDVDGDGVPDSDPRHIDPAGDLADVVESGDLEIELDDDQDADELREFIERAEAGEFDADPGLEATVRIVRAMLEDDSGEID
;
A
#
# COMPACT_ATOMS: atom_id res chain seq x y z
N MET A 1 -33.54 7.63 29.00
CA MET A 1 -32.69 8.08 27.87
C MET A 1 -31.33 7.47 28.11
N THR A 2 -31.02 6.37 27.42
CA THR A 2 -29.73 5.70 27.52
C THR A 2 -28.80 6.42 26.55
N GLY A 3 -27.78 7.08 27.09
CA GLY A 3 -26.75 7.74 26.30
C GLY A 3 -25.80 6.70 25.77
N ASP A 4 -26.01 6.34 24.51
CA ASP A 4 -25.08 5.61 23.65
C ASP A 4 -23.83 6.50 23.48
N ARG A 5 -22.73 6.10 24.10
CA ARG A 5 -21.40 6.65 23.87
C ARG A 5 -20.50 5.44 23.73
N ASP A 6 -20.38 4.97 22.50
CA ASP A 6 -19.26 4.14 22.08
C ASP A 6 -17.99 4.97 22.21
N ASP A 7 -17.39 4.91 23.39
CA ASP A 7 -15.97 5.16 23.59
C ASP A 7 -15.21 4.08 22.78
N VAL A 8 -14.91 4.39 21.51
CA VAL A 8 -13.95 3.64 20.70
C VAL A 8 -12.54 3.93 21.22
N ASP A 9 -12.19 3.28 22.33
CA ASP A 9 -10.86 3.26 22.93
C ASP A 9 -9.86 2.62 21.94
N GLY A 10 -9.20 3.46 21.13
CA GLY A 10 -7.78 3.77 21.36
C GLY A 10 -6.67 2.75 21.07
N ASP A 11 -6.93 1.55 20.57
CA ASP A 11 -5.86 0.65 20.11
C ASP A 11 -6.34 -0.08 18.85
N GLY A 12 -5.88 0.39 17.68
CA GLY A 12 -6.05 -0.36 16.43
C GLY A 12 -5.53 -1.79 16.64
N VAL A 13 -6.15 -2.77 15.97
CA VAL A 13 -5.68 -4.15 16.08
C VAL A 13 -4.23 -4.18 15.54
N PRO A 14 -3.22 -4.72 16.23
CA PRO A 14 -1.84 -4.74 15.73
C PRO A 14 -1.73 -5.58 14.46
N ASP A 15 -0.84 -5.22 13.52
CA ASP A 15 -0.64 -5.97 12.26
C ASP A 15 -0.32 -7.46 12.45
N SER A 16 0.20 -7.82 13.63
CA SER A 16 0.50 -9.22 14.00
C SER A 16 -0.69 -9.98 14.59
N ASP A 17 -1.82 -9.34 14.92
CA ASP A 17 -3.03 -10.02 15.41
C ASP A 17 -3.77 -10.64 14.20
N PRO A 18 -4.10 -11.94 14.23
CA PRO A 18 -4.75 -12.64 13.12
C PRO A 18 -6.17 -12.14 12.80
N ARG A 19 -6.72 -11.24 13.61
CA ARG A 19 -7.99 -10.55 13.35
C ARG A 19 -7.77 -9.17 12.74
N HIS A 20 -6.53 -8.73 12.56
CA HIS A 20 -6.20 -7.55 11.78
C HIS A 20 -6.60 -7.84 10.34
N ILE A 21 -7.59 -7.11 9.86
CA ILE A 21 -7.88 -7.05 8.43
C ILE A 21 -6.87 -6.05 7.91
N ASP A 22 -5.94 -6.48 7.05
CA ASP A 22 -4.96 -5.63 6.40
C ASP A 22 -5.39 -5.47 4.93
N PRO A 23 -6.30 -4.53 4.62
CA PRO A 23 -6.83 -4.41 3.27
C PRO A 23 -5.72 -4.10 2.26
N ALA A 24 -4.63 -3.47 2.70
CA ALA A 24 -3.50 -3.11 1.85
C ALA A 24 -2.57 -4.30 1.62
N GLY A 25 -2.29 -5.09 2.65
CA GLY A 25 -1.56 -6.36 2.55
C GLY A 25 -2.31 -7.41 1.74
N ASP A 26 -3.61 -7.61 2.00
CA ASP A 26 -4.47 -8.50 1.22
C ASP A 26 -4.52 -8.06 -0.27
N LEU A 27 -4.57 -6.76 -0.55
CA LEU A 27 -4.47 -6.24 -1.92
C LEU A 27 -3.10 -6.49 -2.54
N ALA A 28 -2.02 -6.28 -1.79
CA ALA A 28 -0.66 -6.51 -2.28
C ALA A 28 -0.41 -7.98 -2.64
N ASP A 29 -0.93 -8.92 -1.85
CA ASP A 29 -0.81 -10.37 -2.10
C ASP A 29 -1.57 -10.78 -3.38
N VAL A 30 -2.73 -10.17 -3.64
CA VAL A 30 -3.54 -10.39 -4.85
C VAL A 30 -2.85 -9.84 -6.11
N VAL A 31 -2.21 -8.66 -6.01
CA VAL A 31 -1.42 -8.07 -7.10
C VAL A 31 -0.17 -8.91 -7.38
N GLU A 32 0.56 -9.34 -6.34
CA GLU A 32 1.72 -10.24 -6.45
C GLU A 32 1.35 -11.59 -7.07
N SER A 33 0.13 -12.08 -6.81
CA SER A 33 -0.38 -13.33 -7.39
C SER A 33 -0.81 -13.20 -8.86
N GLY A 34 -0.87 -11.99 -9.42
CA GLY A 34 -1.34 -11.73 -10.79
C GLY A 34 -2.84 -11.99 -10.99
N ASP A 35 -3.62 -12.09 -9.91
CA ASP A 35 -5.09 -12.27 -9.99
C ASP A 35 -5.80 -10.94 -10.33
N LEU A 36 -5.09 -9.81 -10.15
CA LEU A 36 -5.53 -8.47 -10.52
C LEU A 36 -4.54 -7.85 -11.51
N GLU A 37 -4.95 -7.71 -12.77
CA GLU A 37 -4.22 -6.93 -13.78
C GLU A 37 -4.29 -5.44 -13.41
N ILE A 38 -3.18 -4.89 -12.94
CA ILE A 38 -3.01 -3.46 -12.68
C ILE A 38 -1.97 -2.94 -13.66
N GLU A 39 -2.39 -2.03 -14.54
CA GLU A 39 -1.53 -1.33 -15.48
C GLU A 39 -1.51 0.17 -15.12
N LEU A 40 -0.40 0.86 -15.41
CA LEU A 40 -0.34 2.31 -15.30
C LEU A 40 -1.30 2.92 -16.34
N ASP A 41 -2.15 3.83 -15.88
CA ASP A 41 -2.99 4.61 -16.79
C ASP A 41 -2.12 5.60 -17.58
N ASP A 42 -2.51 5.97 -18.80
CA ASP A 42 -1.73 6.88 -19.67
C ASP A 42 -1.47 8.26 -19.02
N ASP A 43 -2.30 8.67 -18.05
CA ASP A 43 -2.14 9.91 -17.27
C ASP A 43 -1.18 9.76 -16.07
N GLN A 44 -0.61 8.57 -15.81
CA GLN A 44 0.30 8.29 -14.70
C GLN A 44 1.76 8.19 -15.16
N ASP A 45 2.64 8.99 -14.57
CA ASP A 45 4.05 9.05 -14.94
C ASP A 45 4.91 8.08 -14.11
N ALA A 46 5.47 7.05 -14.75
CA ALA A 46 6.36 6.08 -14.10
C ALA A 46 7.59 6.73 -13.43
N ASP A 47 8.13 7.81 -14.00
CA ASP A 47 9.24 8.56 -13.41
C ASP A 47 8.83 9.32 -12.14
N GLU A 48 7.59 9.83 -12.06
CA GLU A 48 7.06 10.46 -10.86
C GLU A 48 6.87 9.43 -9.73
N LEU A 49 6.40 8.23 -10.07
CA LEU A 49 6.28 7.12 -9.12
C LEU A 49 7.64 6.64 -8.59
N ARG A 50 8.69 6.62 -9.43
CA ARG A 50 10.07 6.34 -8.98
C ARG A 50 10.58 7.41 -8.02
N GLU A 51 10.38 8.69 -8.35
CA GLU A 51 10.77 9.80 -7.48
C GLU A 51 10.04 9.74 -6.14
N PHE A 52 8.76 9.37 -6.14
CA PHE A 52 8.00 9.16 -4.93
C PHE A 52 8.62 8.08 -4.02
N ILE A 53 9.02 6.93 -4.58
CA ILE A 53 9.71 5.87 -3.80
C ILE A 53 11.00 6.42 -3.19
N GLU A 54 11.83 7.12 -3.98
CA GLU A 54 13.09 7.67 -3.48
C GLU A 54 12.88 8.66 -2.33
N ARG A 55 11.85 9.51 -2.41
CA ARG A 55 11.49 10.47 -1.35
C ARG A 55 10.94 9.76 -0.11
N ALA A 56 10.18 8.68 -0.28
CA ALA A 56 9.73 7.83 0.82
C ALA A 56 10.88 7.10 1.52
N GLU A 57 11.81 6.50 0.76
CA GLU A 57 12.98 5.83 1.33
C GLU A 57 13.97 6.83 1.96
N ALA A 58 13.99 8.08 1.50
CA ALA A 58 14.74 9.17 2.13
C ALA A 58 14.12 9.70 3.45
N GLY A 59 12.91 9.24 3.81
CA GLY A 59 12.20 9.66 5.01
C GLY A 59 11.58 11.04 4.90
N GLU A 60 11.20 11.47 3.69
CA GLU A 60 10.47 12.74 3.47
C GLU A 60 9.03 12.68 4.02
N PHE A 61 8.48 11.47 4.16
CA PHE A 61 7.15 11.21 4.71
C PHE A 61 7.24 10.51 6.07
N ASP A 62 6.18 10.61 6.86
CA ASP A 62 6.04 9.82 8.09
C ASP A 62 5.99 8.32 7.74
N ALA A 63 6.80 7.53 8.45
CA ALA A 63 6.90 6.09 8.24
C ALA A 63 5.70 5.38 8.90
N ASP A 64 4.56 5.45 8.21
CA ASP A 64 3.33 4.77 8.59
C ASP A 64 3.11 3.51 7.72
N PRO A 65 2.42 2.47 8.22
CA PRO A 65 2.15 1.24 7.48
C PRO A 65 1.50 1.47 6.10
N GLY A 66 0.69 2.51 5.97
CA GLY A 66 0.06 2.89 4.70
C GLY A 66 1.07 3.39 3.65
N LEU A 67 2.12 4.09 4.07
CA LEU A 67 3.20 4.52 3.18
C LEU A 67 3.99 3.31 2.68
N GLU A 68 4.34 2.40 3.59
CA GLU A 68 5.09 1.18 3.25
C GLU A 68 4.33 0.30 2.25
N ALA A 69 3.02 0.13 2.46
CA ALA A 69 2.15 -0.58 1.52
C ALA A 69 2.09 0.10 0.16
N THR A 70 2.00 1.44 0.14
CA THR A 70 1.98 2.22 -1.11
C THR A 70 3.29 2.06 -1.88
N VAL A 71 4.44 2.15 -1.21
CA VAL A 71 5.76 1.93 -1.84
C VAL A 71 5.88 0.52 -2.41
N ARG A 72 5.36 -0.51 -1.70
CA ARG A 72 5.36 -1.89 -2.18
C ARG A 72 4.53 -2.06 -3.46
N ILE A 73 3.32 -1.49 -3.50
CA ILE A 73 2.42 -1.54 -4.67
C ILE A 73 3.06 -0.82 -5.86
N VAL A 74 3.55 0.39 -5.65
CA VAL A 74 4.18 1.19 -6.71
C VAL A 74 5.43 0.50 -7.27
N ARG A 75 6.25 -0.11 -6.41
CA ARG A 75 7.42 -0.88 -6.86
C ARG A 75 6.99 -2.09 -7.71
N ALA A 76 5.98 -2.84 -7.29
CA ALA A 76 5.48 -3.98 -8.07
C ALA A 76 4.95 -3.56 -9.45
N MET A 77 4.19 -2.46 -9.51
CA MET A 77 3.68 -1.91 -10.78
C MET A 77 4.80 -1.47 -11.73
N LEU A 78 5.84 -0.82 -11.21
CA LEU A 78 6.99 -0.38 -12.02
C LEU A 78 7.86 -1.56 -12.48
N GLU A 79 7.92 -2.64 -11.71
CA GLU A 79 8.66 -3.86 -12.05
C GLU A 79 7.95 -4.64 -13.18
N ASP A 80 6.61 -4.66 -13.17
CA ASP A 80 5.78 -5.23 -14.23
C ASP A 80 5.84 -4.39 -15.53
N ASP A 81 5.75 -3.05 -15.43
CA ASP A 81 5.86 -2.12 -16.57
C ASP A 81 7.26 -2.13 -17.22
N SER A 82 8.31 -2.31 -16.43
CA SER A 82 9.68 -2.47 -16.96
C SER A 82 9.99 -3.89 -17.44
N GLY A 83 9.04 -4.81 -17.34
CA GLY A 83 9.17 -6.25 -17.54
C GLY A 83 8.84 -6.77 -18.94
N GLU A 84 9.35 -6.16 -20.03
CA GLU A 84 9.70 -6.95 -21.23
C GLU A 84 11.13 -7.53 -21.05
N ILE A 85 11.17 -8.75 -20.48
CA ILE A 85 12.13 -9.86 -20.69
C ILE A 85 13.55 -9.79 -20.04
N ASP A 86 13.82 -10.76 -19.14
CA ASP A 86 14.84 -11.80 -19.35
C ASP A 86 14.23 -13.21 -19.17
#